data_AF-A0A563W481-F1
#
_entry.id   AF-A0A563W481-F1
#
_cell.length_a   1.000
_cell.length_b   1.000
_cell.length_c   1.000
_cell.angle_alpha   90.00
_cell.angle_beta   90.00
_cell.angle_gamma   90.00
#
_symmetry.space_group_name_H-M   'P 1'
#
loop_
_entity.id
_entity.type
_entity.pdbx_description
1 polymer ?
#
loop_
_entity_poly.entity_id
_entity_poly.type
_entity_poly.pdbx_seq_one_letter_code
_entity_poly.pdbx_strand_id
1 'polypeptide(L)' 'MKITNIHEAKTHLSRLIESVIAGKEVVMAKAGKPLVKLIPLSFKIVSSPIKIIS' A
#
# COMPACT_ATOMS: atom_id res chain seq x y z
N MET A 1 6.16 5.18 -11.18
CA MET A 1 6.61 4.28 -10.10
C MET A 1 7.77 4.91 -9.35
N LYS A 2 7.66 5.09 -8.03
CA LYS A 2 8.74 5.60 -7.16
C LYS A 2 9.28 4.48 -6.28
N ILE A 3 10.59 4.24 -6.30
CA ILE A 3 11.27 3.31 -5.39
C ILE A 3 12.04 4.14 -4.36
N THR A 4 11.87 3.86 -3.07
CA THR A 4 12.57 4.57 -1.98
C THR A 4 13.18 3.56 -1.00
N ASN A 5 14.26 3.93 -0.31
CA ASN A 5 14.82 3.07 0.72
C ASN A 5 13.89 3.03 1.94
N ILE A 6 13.77 1.89 2.59
CA ILE A 6 12.97 1.73 3.81
C ILE A 6 13.38 2.71 4.93
N HIS A 7 14.66 3.10 5.01
CA HIS A 7 15.15 4.06 6.00
C HIS A 7 14.64 5.47 5.76
N GLU A 8 14.47 5.88 4.50
CA GLU A 8 13.87 7.18 4.16
C GLU A 8 12.35 7.09 4.27
N ALA A 9 11.78 5.95 3.88
CA ALA A 9 10.35 5.74 3.87
C ALA A 9 9.74 5.82 5.28
N LYS A 10 10.40 5.28 6.32
CA LYS A 10 9.91 5.39 7.70
C LYS A 10 9.81 6.83 8.20
N THR A 11 10.68 7.71 7.70
CA THR A 11 10.70 9.14 8.07
C THR A 11 9.62 9.91 7.32
N HIS A 12 9.32 9.53 6.07
CA HIS A 12 8.38 10.25 5.19
C HIS A 12 7.10 9.45 4.87
N LEU A 13 6.72 8.51 5.75
CA LEU A 13 5.68 7.53 5.45
C LEU A 13 4.34 8.21 5.11
N SER A 14 3.94 9.24 5.86
CA SER A 14 2.69 9.96 5.63
C SER A 14 2.60 10.54 4.20
N ARG A 15 3.67 11.17 3.72
CA ARG A 15 3.73 11.73 2.35
C ARG A 15 3.71 10.64 1.26
N LEU A 16 4.31 9.49 1.55
CA LEU A 16 4.25 8.33 0.64
C LEU A 16 2.83 7.77 0.57
N ILE A 17 2.12 7.69 1.71
CA ILE A 17 0.71 7.28 1.76
C ILE A 17 -0.16 8.24 0.95
N GLU A 18 -0.02 9.56 1.14
CA GLU A 18 -0.75 10.56 0.34
C GLU A 18 -0.52 10.38 -1.17
N SER A 19 0.73 10.11 -1.55
CA SER A 19 1.07 9.83 -2.95
C SER A 19 0.34 8.60 -3.48
N VAL A 20 0.24 7.54 -2.68
CA VAL A 20 -0.43 6.28 -3.02
C VAL A 20 -1.95 6.47 -3.12
N ILE A 21 -2.54 7.22 -2.18
CA ILE A 21 -3.96 7.60 -2.21
C ILE A 21 -4.27 8.43 -3.46
N ALA A 22 -3.36 9.31 -3.87
CA ALA A 22 -3.44 10.06 -5.12
C ALA A 22 -3.20 9.22 -6.39
N GLY A 23 -3.08 7.89 -6.26
CA GLY A 23 -2.93 6.96 -7.38
C GLY A 23 -1.49 6.73 -7.83
N LYS A 24 -0.48 7.23 -7.11
CA LYS A 24 0.93 6.99 -7.45
C LYS A 24 1.41 5.65 -6.92
N GLU A 25 2.19 4.96 -7.73
CA GLU A 25 2.82 3.71 -7.32
C GLU A 25 4.10 3.95 -6.51
N VAL A 26 4.15 3.40 -5.29
CA VAL A 26 5.30 3.49 -4.39
C VAL A 26 5.77 2.10 -3.96
N VAL A 27 7.06 1.84 -4.14
CA VAL A 27 7.76 0.63 -3.70
C VAL A 27 8.86 1.02 -2.71
N MET A 28 9.00 0.27 -1.63
CA MET A 28 10.11 0.41 -0.68
C MET A 28 11.12 -0.71 -0.88
N ALA A 29 12.39 -0.35 -0.83
CA ALA A 29 13.53 -1.23 -1.06
C ALA A 29 14.54 -1.17 0.09
N LYS A 30 15.41 -2.18 0.19
CA LYS A 30 16.58 -2.18 1.06
C LYS A 30 17.77 -2.72 0.28
N ALA A 31 18.90 -2.01 0.30
CA ALA A 31 20.12 -2.38 -0.44
C ALA A 31 19.84 -2.68 -1.93
N GLY A 32 19.06 -1.82 -2.59
CA GLY A 32 18.69 -1.96 -4.01
C GLY A 32 17.63 -3.03 -4.30
N LYS A 33 17.21 -3.83 -3.32
CA LYS A 33 16.21 -4.89 -3.49
C LYS A 33 14.82 -4.38 -3.11
N PRO A 34 13.81 -4.41 -4.01
CA PRO A 34 12.44 -4.07 -3.66
C PRO A 34 11.88 -5.12 -2.67
N LEU A 35 11.20 -4.66 -1.62
CA LEU A 35 10.69 -5.52 -0.56
C LEU A 35 9.17 -5.45 -0.44
N VAL A 36 8.61 -4.23 -0.49
CA VAL A 36 7.18 -4.01 -0.28
C VAL A 36 6.65 -2.93 -1.22
N LYS A 37 5.37 -2.99 -1.55
CA LYS A 37 4.65 -1.99 -2.34
C LYS A 37 3.49 -1.44 -1.52
N LEU A 38 3.32 -0.13 -1.52
CA LEU A 38 2.14 0.50 -0.95
C LEU A 38 1.01 0.47 -1.97
N ILE A 39 -0.16 0.02 -1.53
CA ILE A 39 -1.38 -0.09 -2.35
C ILE A 39 -2.51 0.54 -1.53
N PRO A 40 -3.33 1.43 -2.11
CA PRO A 40 -4.48 1.97 -1.41
C PRO A 40 -5.48 0.84 -1.16
N LEU A 41 -6.03 0.78 0.05
CA LEU A 41 -7.09 -0.17 0.34
C LEU A 41 -8.40 0.36 -0.26
N SER A 42 -8.95 -0.35 -1.25
CA SER A 42 -10.34 -0.16 -1.64
C SER A 42 -11.21 -1.06 -0.78
N PHE A 43 -11.86 -0.49 0.23
CA PHE A 43 -12.84 -1.23 1.02
C PHE A 43 -14.09 -1.45 0.15
N LYS A 44 -14.18 -2.58 -0.56
CA LYS A 44 -15.48 -3.11 -0.95
C LYS A 44 -16.07 -3.69 0.33
N ILE A 45 -17.07 -3.03 0.90
CA ILE A 45 -17.94 -3.68 1.88
C ILE A 45 -18.59 -4.83 1.11
N VAL A 46 -18.06 -6.04 1.26
CA VAL A 46 -18.69 -7.24 0.72
C VAL A 46 -19.86 -7.52 1.66
N SER A 47 -21.00 -6.91 1.38
CA SER A 47 -22.29 -7.34 1.92
C SER A 47 -22.68 -8.65 1.25
N SER A 48 -21.91 -9.72 1.45
CA SER A 48 -22.37 -11.05 1.07
C SER A 48 -23.16 -11.59 2.27
N PRO A 49 -24.47 -11.84 2.14
CA PRO A 49 -25.20 -12.49 3.21
C PRO A 49 -24.56 -13.86 3.43
N ILE A 50 -24.28 -14.16 4.70
CA ILE A 50 -23.87 -15.50 5.12
C ILE A 50 -24.96 -16.44 4.62
N LYS A 51 -24.65 -17.29 3.62
CA LYS A 51 -25.51 -18.43 3.29
C LYS A 51 -25.44 -19.36 4.49
N ILE A 52 -26.44 -19.27 5.36
CA ILE A 52 -26.74 -20.29 6.35
C ILE A 52 -27.25 -21.48 5.55
N ILE A 53 -26.39 -22.48 5.36
CA ILE A 53 -26.77 -23.73 4.68
C ILE A 53 -27.81 -24.40 5.58
N SER A 54 -28.98 -24.67 5.01
CA SER A 54 -30.09 -25.42 5.61
C SER A 54 -29.86 -26.92 5.52
#